data_AF-A0A737BSQ5-F1
#
_entry.id   AF-A0A737BSQ5-F1
#
_cell.length_a   1.000
_cell.length_b   1.000
_cell.length_c   1.000
_cell.angle_alpha   90.00
_cell.angle_beta   90.00
_cell.angle_gamma   90.00
#
_symmetry.space_group_name_H-M   'P 1'
#
loop_
_entity.id
_entity.type
_entity.pdbx_description
1 polymer ?
#
loop_
_entity_poly.entity_id
_entity_poly.type
_entity_poly.pdbx_seq_one_letter_code
_entity_poly.pdbx_strand_id
1 'polypeptide(L)'
;MTRLSEILDQMTTVLNDLKTVMDAEQQQLSVGQINGSQLQRITEEKSSLLATLDYLEQQRRLEQNAQRSANDDIAERWQAITEKTQHLRDLNQHNGWLLEGQIERNQQALEVLKPHQEPTLYGANGQTSVSHRGGKKISI
;
A
#
# COMPACT_ATOMS: atom_id res chain seq x y z
N MET A 1 -9.29 -29.36 22.87
CA MET A 1 -9.18 -27.94 22.48
C MET A 1 -10.48 -27.55 21.81
N THR A 2 -11.06 -26.41 22.15
CA THR A 2 -12.28 -25.93 21.49
C THR A 2 -11.93 -25.32 20.15
N ARG A 3 -12.79 -25.48 19.14
CA ARG A 3 -12.60 -24.92 17.79
C ARG A 3 -12.32 -23.41 17.81
N LEU A 4 -12.90 -22.69 18.77
CA LEU A 4 -12.66 -21.27 19.00
C LEU A 4 -11.21 -20.97 19.44
N SER A 5 -10.57 -21.82 20.24
CA SER A 5 -9.16 -21.65 20.64
C SER A 5 -8.23 -21.77 19.43
N GLU A 6 -8.48 -22.75 18.56
CA GLU A 6 -7.66 -22.95 17.34
C GLU A 6 -7.76 -21.75 16.39
N ILE A 7 -8.96 -21.16 16.26
CA ILE A 7 -9.17 -19.95 15.45
C ILE A 7 -8.36 -18.77 16.02
N LEU A 8 -8.36 -18.58 17.35
CA LEU A 8 -7.63 -17.47 17.98
C LEU A 8 -6.11 -17.62 17.86
N ASP A 9 -5.60 -18.86 17.95
CA ASP A 9 -4.18 -19.14 17.76
C ASP A 9 -3.74 -18.88 16.31
N GLN A 10 -4.59 -19.26 15.34
CA GLN A 10 -4.37 -18.94 13.93
C GLN A 10 -4.43 -17.43 13.67
N MET A 11 -5.41 -16.72 14.23
CA MET A 11 -5.50 -15.26 14.11
C MET A 11 -4.24 -14.58 14.67
N THR A 12 -3.75 -15.03 15.83
CA THR A 12 -2.53 -14.48 16.45
C THR A 12 -1.31 -14.69 15.56
N THR A 13 -1.18 -15.87 14.96
CA THR A 13 -0.10 -16.17 14.00
C THR A 13 -0.16 -15.24 12.79
N VAL A 14 -1.32 -15.15 12.14
CA VAL A 14 -1.54 -14.28 10.99
C VAL A 14 -1.27 -12.81 11.34
N LEU A 15 -1.64 -12.34 12.54
CA LEU A 15 -1.37 -10.97 12.98
C LEU A 15 0.12 -10.68 13.20
N ASN A 16 0.88 -11.66 13.68
CA ASN A 16 2.33 -11.52 13.84
C ASN A 16 3.03 -11.48 12.47
N ASP A 17 2.58 -12.30 11.52
CA ASP A 17 3.09 -12.28 10.15
C ASP A 17 2.75 -10.94 9.47
N LEU A 18 1.51 -10.48 9.64
CA LEU A 18 1.05 -9.19 9.10
C LEU A 18 1.86 -8.03 9.68
N LYS A 19 2.21 -8.07 10.97
CA LYS A 19 3.13 -7.10 11.57
C LYS A 19 4.47 -7.05 10.84
N THR A 20 5.06 -8.22 10.60
CA THR A 20 6.37 -8.34 9.95
C THR A 20 6.33 -7.77 8.53
N VAL A 21 5.28 -8.08 7.77
CA VAL A 21 5.05 -7.55 6.42
C VAL A 21 4.87 -6.04 6.43
N MET A 22 4.13 -5.50 7.39
CA MET A 22 3.90 -4.06 7.52
C MET A 22 5.14 -3.28 7.99
N ASP A 23 5.96 -3.85 8.87
CA ASP A 23 7.25 -3.28 9.26
C ASP A 23 8.20 -3.25 8.03
N ALA A 24 8.19 -4.29 7.19
CA ALA A 24 8.92 -4.31 5.93
C ALA A 24 8.40 -3.28 4.92
N GLU A 25 7.07 -3.10 4.82
CA GLU A 25 6.43 -2.04 4.02
C GLU A 25 6.93 -0.66 4.46
N GLN A 26 6.93 -0.39 5.77
CA GLN A 26 7.40 0.87 6.34
C GLN A 26 8.86 1.15 5.98
N GLN A 27 9.74 0.15 6.07
CA GLN A 27 11.14 0.29 5.67
C GLN A 27 11.28 0.62 4.19
N GLN A 28 10.51 -0.04 3.30
CA GLN A 28 10.52 0.25 1.87
C GLN A 28 9.97 1.64 1.52
N LEU A 29 8.99 2.15 2.27
CA LEU A 29 8.45 3.49 2.07
C LEU A 29 9.34 4.58 2.67
N SER A 30 10.15 4.24 3.67
CA SER A 30 11.09 5.14 4.33
C SER A 30 12.38 5.35 3.53
N VAL A 31 12.82 4.34 2.74
CA VAL A 31 13.95 4.53 1.84
C VAL A 31 13.56 5.50 0.72
N GLY A 32 14.43 6.47 0.41
CA GLY A 32 14.17 7.51 -0.58
C GLY A 32 13.99 7.02 -2.02
N GLN A 33 14.21 5.72 -2.28
CA GLN A 33 13.95 5.07 -3.55
C GLN A 33 13.04 3.85 -3.34
N ILE A 34 11.82 3.92 -3.87
CA ILE A 34 10.85 2.83 -3.76
C ILE A 34 11.20 1.73 -4.76
N ASN A 35 11.48 0.53 -4.26
CA ASN A 35 11.57 -0.67 -5.08
C ASN A 35 10.17 -1.18 -5.42
N GLY A 36 9.62 -0.76 -6.55
CA GLY A 36 8.23 -1.09 -6.94
C GLY A 36 7.92 -2.59 -6.92
N SER A 37 8.86 -3.44 -7.34
CA SER A 37 8.69 -4.90 -7.32
C SER A 37 8.70 -5.51 -5.92
N GLN A 38 9.47 -4.94 -4.98
CA GLN A 38 9.49 -5.37 -3.59
C GLN A 38 8.23 -4.91 -2.85
N LEU A 39 7.82 -3.65 -3.07
CA LEU A 39 6.59 -3.10 -2.51
C LEU A 39 5.35 -3.85 -3.02
N GLN A 40 5.35 -4.26 -4.30
CA GLN A 40 4.27 -5.06 -4.86
C GLN A 40 4.14 -6.41 -4.14
N ARG A 41 5.25 -7.16 -3.96
CA ARG A 41 5.22 -8.44 -3.24
C ARG A 41 4.71 -8.28 -1.80
N ILE A 42 5.19 -7.25 -1.09
CA ILE A 42 4.74 -6.93 0.27
C ILE A 42 3.24 -6.63 0.29
N THR A 43 2.73 -5.88 -0.69
CA THR A 43 1.30 -5.55 -0.82
C THR A 43 0.46 -6.80 -1.10
N GLU A 44 0.94 -7.69 -1.95
CA GLU A 44 0.27 -8.96 -2.27
C GLU A 44 0.20 -9.87 -1.03
N GLU A 45 1.30 -9.99 -0.28
CA GLU A 45 1.38 -10.77 0.96
C GLU A 45 0.49 -10.19 2.08
N LYS A 46 0.48 -8.86 2.23
CA LYS A 46 -0.44 -8.17 3.13
C LYS A 46 -1.89 -8.45 2.78
N SER A 47 -2.24 -8.43 1.49
CA SER A 47 -3.59 -8.68 1.01
C SER A 47 -4.04 -10.13 1.26
N SER A 48 -3.14 -11.11 1.08
CA SER A 48 -3.45 -12.51 1.36
C SER A 48 -3.66 -12.75 2.86
N LEU A 49 -2.80 -12.20 3.72
CA LEU A 49 -2.92 -12.30 5.18
C LEU A 49 -4.21 -11.63 5.69
N LEU A 50 -4.59 -10.48 5.13
CA LEU A 50 -5.87 -9.82 5.47
C LEU A 50 -7.08 -10.66 5.06
N ALA A 51 -7.04 -11.32 3.90
CA ALA A 51 -8.11 -12.22 3.48
C ALA A 51 -8.23 -13.44 4.41
N THR A 52 -7.10 -14.02 4.84
CA THR A 52 -7.09 -15.10 5.83
C THR A 52 -7.63 -14.62 7.18
N LEU A 53 -7.24 -13.43 7.64
CA LEU A 53 -7.72 -12.85 8.89
C LEU A 53 -9.23 -12.61 8.86
N ASP A 54 -9.78 -12.08 7.77
CA ASP A 54 -11.22 -11.86 7.61
C ASP A 54 -12.00 -13.19 7.65
N TYR A 55 -11.49 -14.22 6.97
CA TYR A 55 -12.06 -15.57 7.02
C TYR A 55 -12.10 -16.13 8.45
N LEU A 56 -11.01 -16.00 9.21
CA LEU A 56 -10.93 -16.46 10.60
C LEU A 56 -11.89 -15.67 11.51
N GLU A 57 -12.02 -14.36 11.34
CA GLU A 57 -12.96 -13.54 12.10
C GLU A 57 -14.42 -13.93 11.81
N GLN A 58 -14.77 -14.22 10.54
CA GLN A 58 -16.09 -14.72 10.18
C GLN A 58 -16.39 -16.06 10.87
N GLN A 59 -15.45 -17.00 10.87
CA GLN A 59 -15.58 -18.27 11.59
C GLN A 59 -15.76 -18.04 13.10
N ARG A 60 -14.95 -17.18 13.69
CA ARG A 60 -15.01 -16.84 15.12
C ARG A 60 -16.40 -16.33 15.52
N ARG A 61 -17.02 -15.47 14.70
CA ARG A 61 -18.37 -14.94 14.95
C ARG A 61 -19.45 -16.02 14.92
N LEU A 62 -19.32 -17.01 14.04
CA LEU A 62 -20.25 -18.15 13.97
C LEU A 62 -20.15 -19.02 15.22
N GLU A 63 -18.93 -19.33 15.67
CA GLU A 63 -18.68 -20.16 16.86
C GLU A 63 -19.06 -19.44 18.16
N GLN A 64 -18.85 -18.13 18.26
CA GLN A 64 -19.22 -17.34 19.45
C GLN A 64 -20.75 -17.27 19.65
N ASN A 65 -21.52 -17.25 18.57
CA ASN A 65 -22.98 -17.29 18.63
C ASN A 65 -23.50 -18.68 19.08
N ALA A 66 -22.73 -19.74 18.84
CA ALA A 66 -23.10 -21.12 19.20
C ALA A 66 -22.75 -21.46 20.67
N GLN A 67 -21.70 -20.86 21.24
CA GLN A 67 -21.24 -21.12 22.60
C GLN A 67 -21.24 -19.85 23.45
N ARG A 68 -22.41 -19.50 24.02
CA ARG A 68 -22.55 -18.48 25.09
C ARG A 68 -22.04 -18.99 26.45
N SER A 69 -20.80 -19.46 26.51
CA SER A 69 -20.22 -19.94 27.77
C SER A 69 -18.93 -19.22 28.07
N ALA A 70 -18.92 -18.55 29.24
CA ALA A 70 -17.80 -17.81 29.80
C ALA A 70 -16.54 -18.67 29.80
N ASN A 71 -15.52 -18.18 29.10
CA ASN A 71 -14.20 -18.80 29.09
C ASN A 71 -13.19 -17.65 29.18
N ASP A 72 -12.68 -17.39 30.39
CA ASP A 72 -11.81 -16.24 30.67
C ASP A 72 -10.50 -16.29 29.87
N ASP A 73 -9.96 -17.48 29.57
CA ASP A 73 -8.78 -17.67 28.70
C ASP A 73 -9.03 -17.17 27.25
N ILE A 74 -10.27 -17.24 26.78
CA ILE A 74 -10.66 -16.72 25.46
C ILE A 74 -10.74 -15.19 25.49
N ALA A 75 -11.15 -14.61 26.62
CA ALA A 75 -11.23 -13.16 26.76
C ALA A 75 -9.83 -12.52 26.76
N GLU A 76 -8.85 -13.12 27.45
CA GLU A 76 -7.46 -12.64 27.46
C GLU A 76 -6.82 -12.72 26.07
N ARG A 77 -6.96 -13.85 25.37
CA ARG A 77 -6.46 -14.00 23.99
C ARG A 77 -7.12 -13.02 23.03
N TRP A 78 -8.42 -12.80 23.18
CA TRP A 78 -9.15 -11.84 22.38
C TRP A 78 -8.66 -10.40 22.64
N GLN A 79 -8.41 -10.04 23.90
CA GLN A 79 -7.83 -8.74 24.24
C GLN A 79 -6.48 -8.56 23.53
N ALA A 80 -5.58 -9.54 23.61
CA ALA A 80 -4.28 -9.47 22.93
C ALA A 80 -4.40 -9.32 21.40
N ILE A 81 -5.37 -10.01 20.78
CA ILE A 81 -5.69 -9.86 19.35
C ILE A 81 -6.19 -8.44 19.04
N THR A 82 -7.07 -7.88 19.87
CA THR A 82 -7.58 -6.51 19.67
C THR A 82 -6.49 -5.45 19.84
N GLU A 83 -5.57 -5.63 20.78
CA GLU A 83 -4.42 -4.73 20.95
C GLU A 83 -3.46 -4.82 19.75
N LYS A 84 -3.16 -6.03 19.27
CA LYS A 84 -2.33 -6.23 18.07
C LYS A 84 -2.96 -5.62 16.83
N THR A 85 -4.25 -5.84 16.59
CA THR A 85 -4.97 -5.25 15.45
C THR A 85 -5.02 -3.73 15.51
N GLN A 86 -5.16 -3.14 16.71
CA GLN A 86 -5.08 -1.69 16.86
C GLN A 86 -3.68 -1.17 16.51
N HIS A 87 -2.63 -1.81 17.00
CA HIS A 87 -1.26 -1.44 16.63
C HIS A 87 -1.01 -1.55 15.11
N LEU A 88 -1.51 -2.60 14.46
CA LEU A 88 -1.40 -2.76 13.01
C LEU A 88 -2.16 -1.68 12.25
N ARG A 89 -3.31 -1.22 12.76
CA ARG A 89 -4.04 -0.08 12.19
C ARG A 89 -3.20 1.20 12.23
N ASP A 90 -2.56 1.48 13.35
CA ASP A 90 -1.74 2.67 13.52
C ASP A 90 -0.52 2.64 12.58
N LEU A 91 0.12 1.48 12.46
CA LEU A 91 1.21 1.25 11.49
C LEU A 91 0.71 1.45 10.04
N ASN A 92 -0.50 0.99 9.73
CA ASN A 92 -1.06 1.12 8.38
C ASN A 92 -1.32 2.59 8.02
N GLN A 93 -1.82 3.35 8.98
CA GLN A 93 -2.02 4.79 8.84
C GLN A 93 -0.67 5.50 8.63
N HIS A 94 0.36 5.13 9.38
CA HIS A 94 1.70 5.67 9.21
C HIS A 94 2.27 5.37 7.82
N ASN A 95 2.14 4.13 7.33
CA ASN A 95 2.56 3.75 5.97
C ASN A 95 1.80 4.56 4.91
N GLY A 96 0.51 4.84 5.13
CA GLY A 96 -0.28 5.74 4.30
C GLY A 96 0.32 7.16 4.20
N TRP A 97 0.69 7.76 5.33
CA TRP A 97 1.33 9.08 5.35
C TRP A 97 2.70 9.10 4.64
N LEU A 98 3.50 8.04 4.80
CA LEU A 98 4.77 7.92 4.09
C LEU A 98 4.56 7.86 2.57
N LEU A 99 3.55 7.12 2.13
CA LEU A 99 3.20 6.99 0.72
C LEU A 99 2.70 8.32 0.15
N GLU A 100 1.86 9.06 0.88
CA GLU A 100 1.42 10.41 0.50
C GLU A 100 2.62 11.36 0.30
N GLY A 101 3.57 11.37 1.24
CA GLY A 101 4.78 12.19 1.12
C GLY A 101 5.70 11.78 -0.05
N GLN A 102 5.69 10.50 -0.43
CA GLN A 102 6.41 10.03 -1.62
C GLN A 102 5.72 10.47 -2.92
N ILE A 103 4.38 10.41 -2.96
CA ILE A 103 3.59 10.92 -4.09
C ILE A 103 3.83 12.42 -4.27
N GLU A 104 3.82 13.19 -3.18
CA GLU A 104 4.07 14.63 -3.24
C GLU A 104 5.46 14.95 -3.83
N ARG A 105 6.51 14.28 -3.32
CA ARG A 105 7.88 14.43 -3.85
C ARG A 105 7.99 14.01 -5.32
N ASN A 106 7.29 12.95 -5.72
CA ASN A 106 7.26 12.50 -7.11
C ASN A 106 6.59 13.53 -8.03
N GLN A 107 5.46 14.12 -7.60
CA GLN A 107 4.78 15.19 -8.34
C GLN A 107 5.67 16.42 -8.49
N GLN A 108 6.34 16.86 -7.43
CA GLN A 108 7.28 17.98 -7.48
C GLN A 108 8.44 17.71 -8.46
N ALA A 109 9.03 16.51 -8.43
CA ALA A 109 10.07 16.12 -9.38
C ALA A 109 9.55 16.09 -10.83
N LEU A 110 8.32 15.62 -11.03
CA LEU A 110 7.69 15.58 -12.34
C LEU A 110 7.38 16.99 -12.86
N GLU A 111 6.99 17.95 -12.02
CA GLU A 111 6.85 19.36 -12.41
C GLU A 111 8.17 19.99 -12.86
N VAL A 112 9.29 19.66 -12.20
CA VAL A 112 10.63 20.14 -12.61
C VAL A 112 11.08 19.49 -13.92
N LEU A 113 10.79 18.19 -14.09
CA LEU A 113 11.14 17.42 -15.29
C LEU A 113 10.18 17.66 -16.46
N LYS A 114 9.00 18.23 -16.22
CA LYS A 114 8.06 18.59 -17.29
C LYS A 114 8.77 19.53 -18.24
N PRO A 115 8.93 19.14 -19.52
CA PRO A 115 9.45 20.05 -20.52
C PRO A 115 8.51 21.25 -20.51
N HIS A 116 9.04 22.40 -20.12
CA HIS A 116 8.36 23.65 -20.39
C HIS A 116 8.20 23.66 -21.90
N GLN A 117 6.96 23.72 -22.39
CA GLN A 117 6.65 23.75 -23.82
C GLN A 117 7.12 25.08 -24.43
N GLU A 118 8.41 25.35 -24.34
CA GLU A 118 9.07 26.34 -25.16
C GLU A 118 9.33 25.64 -26.49
N PRO A 119 8.80 26.16 -27.61
CA PRO A 119 9.34 25.77 -28.89
C PRO A 119 10.83 26.11 -28.81
N THR A 120 11.72 25.17 -29.12
CA THR A 120 13.14 25.43 -29.32
C THR A 120 13.29 26.57 -30.33
N LEU A 121 13.30 27.82 -29.85
CA LEU A 121 13.12 29.01 -30.67
C LEU A 121 14.42 29.38 -31.38
N TYR A 122 15.55 28.83 -30.93
CA TYR A 122 16.85 29.05 -31.53
C TYR A 122 17.64 27.74 -31.54
N GLY A 123 17.93 27.22 -32.74
CA GLY A 123 18.99 26.24 -32.92
C GLY A 123 20.36 26.87 -32.64
N ALA A 124 21.41 26.05 -32.51
CA ALA A 124 22.79 26.49 -32.26
C ALA A 124 23.36 27.54 -33.26
N ASN A 125 22.63 27.81 -34.34
CA ASN A 125 22.95 28.73 -35.42
C ASN A 125 22.11 30.03 -35.36
N GLY A 126 21.31 30.24 -34.31
CA GLY A 126 20.50 31.44 -34.13
C GLY A 126 19.29 31.58 -35.06
N GLN A 127 18.82 30.50 -35.70
CA GLN A 127 17.67 30.57 -36.62
C GLN A 127 16.37 30.06 -35.98
N THR A 128 15.32 30.87 -36.07
CA THR A 128 13.95 30.49 -35.72
C THR A 128 13.39 29.55 -36.79
N SER A 129 13.05 28.31 -36.43
CA SER A 129 12.32 27.39 -37.30
C SER A 129 10.87 27.85 -37.42
N VAL A 130 10.62 28.86 -38.26
CA VAL A 130 9.27 29.14 -38.75
C VAL A 130 9.07 28.19 -39.92
N SER A 131 8.49 27.02 -39.63
CA SER A 131 7.98 26.12 -40.67
C SER A 131 7.03 26.92 -41.55
N HIS A 132 7.48 27.24 -42.76
CA HIS A 132 6.72 27.95 -43.75
C HIS A 132 5.44 27.17 -44.02
N ARG A 133 4.31 27.62 -43.47
CA ARG A 133 2.97 27.33 -44.02
C ARG A 133 2.82 28.06 -45.35
N GLY A 134 3.63 27.67 -46.33
CA GLY A 134 3.59 28.14 -47.71
C GLY A 134 2.76 27.18 -48.54
N GLY A 135 1.45 27.40 -48.57
CA GLY A 135 0.57 26.69 -49.49
C GLY A 135 0.95 26.96 -50.94
N LYS A 136 1.29 25.91 -51.69
CA LYS A 136 1.12 25.87 -53.14
C LYS A 136 0.62 24.49 -53.54
N LYS A 137 -0.68 24.43 -53.87
CA LYS A 137 -1.26 23.33 -54.62
C LYS A 137 -0.63 23.35 -56.01
N ILE A 138 0.05 22.27 -56.39
CA ILE A 138 0.50 22.04 -57.77
C ILE A 138 -0.55 21.15 -58.41
N SER A 139 -1.22 21.67 -59.43
CA SER A 139 -2.05 20.90 -60.37
C SER A 139 -1.15 20.42 -61.51
N ILE A 140 -1.27 19.14 -61.86
CA ILE A 140 -0.94 18.56 -63.18
C ILE A 140 -2.08 17.63 -63.55
#